data_AF-A0A7C7H789-F1
#
_entry.id   AF-A0A7C7H789-F1
#
_cell.length_a   1.000
_cell.length_b   1.000
_cell.length_c   1.000
_cell.angle_alpha   90.00
_cell.angle_beta   90.00
_cell.angle_gamma   90.00
#
_symmetry.space_group_name_H-M   'P 1'
#
loop_
_entity.id
_entity.type
_entity.pdbx_description
1 polymer ?
#
loop_
_entity_poly.entity_id
_entity_poly.type
_entity_poly.pdbx_seq_one_letter_code
_entity_poly.pdbx_strand_id
1 'polypeptide(L)'
;MTSNHNLTLTGDYQAGDLAPRMKRLGLLLAALGLGAGAAMGLTGDADAKTHFWFAYLVAFCFALTIGLGGMFFILIGHVVNTHWNVSLRRLAELTMGALPVVCLFGLAMLLPFFDHDVEIWQWDSI
;
A
#
# COMPACT_ATOMS: atom_id res chain seq x y z
N MET A 1 -40.47 26.54 -32.71
CA MET A 1 -39.08 27.04 -32.84
C MET A 1 -38.34 26.71 -31.55
N THR A 2 -37.97 25.44 -31.37
CA THR A 2 -37.12 24.99 -30.25
C THR A 2 -36.11 24.03 -30.87
N SER A 3 -34.89 24.53 -31.04
CA SER A 3 -33.77 23.80 -31.62
C SER A 3 -33.46 22.58 -30.75
N ASN A 4 -33.57 21.38 -31.34
CA ASN A 4 -33.13 20.13 -30.75
C ASN A 4 -31.59 20.10 -30.81
N HIS A 5 -30.94 20.66 -29.79
CA HIS A 5 -29.50 20.54 -29.64
C HIS A 5 -29.18 19.12 -29.19
N ASN A 6 -28.93 18.25 -30.18
CA ASN A 6 -28.33 16.94 -29.97
C ASN A 6 -26.89 17.16 -29.50
N LEU A 7 -26.73 17.31 -28.18
CA LEU A 7 -25.43 17.32 -27.53
C LEU A 7 -24.86 15.90 -27.62
N THR A 8 -24.19 15.60 -28.73
CA THR A 8 -23.26 14.47 -28.79
C THR A 8 -22.10 14.82 -27.88
N LEU A 9 -22.17 14.35 -26.63
CA LEU A 9 -21.07 14.43 -25.68
C LEU A 9 -19.89 13.65 -26.26
N THR A 10 -19.05 14.32 -27.06
CA THR A 10 -17.70 13.89 -27.41
C THR A 10 -16.89 13.89 -26.13
N GLY A 11 -17.02 12.81 -25.37
CA GLY A 11 -16.37 12.63 -24.10
C GLY A 11 -15.71 11.26 -24.11
N ASP A 12 -14.61 11.13 -24.84
CA ASP A 12 -13.64 10.04 -24.65
C ASP A 12 -12.90 10.20 -23.32
N TYR A 13 -13.64 10.42 -22.23
CA TYR A 13 -13.13 10.25 -20.88
C TYR A 13 -13.09 8.76 -20.57
N GLN A 14 -12.30 8.02 -21.37
CA GLN A 14 -11.83 6.69 -21.06
C GLN A 14 -10.88 6.79 -19.84
N ALA A 15 -11.46 7.05 -18.66
CA ALA A 15 -10.77 6.92 -17.37
C ALA A 15 -10.24 5.49 -17.15
N GLY A 16 -10.65 4.54 -18.00
CA GLY A 16 -10.18 3.15 -18.02
C GLY A 16 -8.77 2.94 -18.53
N ASP A 17 -8.17 3.86 -19.32
CA ASP A 17 -6.85 3.63 -19.94
C ASP A 17 -5.68 4.20 -19.11
N LEU A 18 -5.98 5.14 -18.21
CA LEU A 18 -5.02 5.67 -17.23
C LEU A 18 -4.87 4.74 -16.00
N ALA A 19 -5.95 4.03 -15.62
CA ALA A 19 -5.96 3.05 -14.54
C ALA A 19 -4.89 1.93 -14.70
N PRO A 20 -4.73 1.27 -15.87
CA PRO A 20 -3.69 0.27 -16.07
C PRO A 20 -2.29 0.88 -16.08
N ARG A 21 -2.12 2.12 -16.57
CA ARG A 21 -0.83 2.82 -16.53
C ARG A 21 -0.40 3.12 -15.09
N MET A 22 -1.32 3.60 -14.25
CA MET A 22 -1.03 3.92 -12.85
C MET A 22 -0.75 2.66 -12.03
N LYS A 23 -1.48 1.56 -12.28
CA LYS A 23 -1.18 0.25 -11.68
C LYS A 23 0.20 -0.28 -12.10
N ARG A 24 0.55 -0.17 -13.39
CA ARG A 24 1.89 -0.58 -13.89
C ARG A 24 2.99 0.27 -13.28
N LEU A 25 2.80 1.58 -13.16
CA LEU A 25 3.77 2.47 -12.53
C LEU A 25 3.97 2.11 -11.04
N GLY A 26 2.87 1.87 -10.32
CA GLY A 26 2.93 1.40 -8.93
C GLY A 26 3.63 0.06 -8.79
N LEU A 27 3.39 -0.87 -9.72
CA LEU A 27 4.05 -2.18 -9.74
C LEU A 27 5.55 -2.06 -10.06
N LEU A 28 5.93 -1.18 -11.00
CA LEU A 28 7.33 -0.90 -11.30
C LEU A 28 8.04 -0.28 -10.10
N LEU A 29 7.42 0.69 -9.42
CA LEU A 29 7.99 1.29 -8.21
C LEU A 29 8.10 0.28 -7.08
N ALA A 30 7.10 -0.59 -6.90
CA ALA A 30 7.16 -1.67 -5.92
C ALA A 30 8.27 -2.67 -6.27
N ALA A 31 8.41 -3.06 -7.53
CA ALA A 31 9.45 -3.97 -8.00
C ALA A 31 10.86 -3.36 -7.88
N LEU A 32 11.01 -2.06 -8.15
CA LEU A 32 12.28 -1.34 -7.96
C LEU A 32 12.61 -1.19 -6.48
N GLY A 33 11.62 -0.88 -5.63
CA GLY A 33 11.82 -0.76 -4.18
C GLY A 33 12.18 -2.10 -3.53
N LEU A 34 11.44 -3.17 -3.85
CA LEU A 34 11.76 -4.53 -3.40
C LEU A 34 13.06 -5.04 -4.01
N GLY A 35 13.31 -4.77 -5.29
CA GLY A 35 14.51 -5.21 -5.99
C GLY A 35 15.78 -4.55 -5.45
N ALA A 36 15.75 -3.23 -5.24
CA ALA A 36 16.85 -2.50 -4.62
C ALA A 36 17.05 -2.92 -3.16
N GLY A 37 15.95 -3.12 -2.42
CA GLY A 37 15.97 -3.61 -1.06
C GLY A 37 16.58 -5.00 -0.93
N ALA A 38 16.12 -5.96 -1.75
CA ALA A 38 16.63 -7.32 -1.78
C ALA A 38 18.08 -7.37 -2.25
N ALA A 39 18.48 -6.54 -3.22
CA ALA A 39 19.87 -6.44 -3.65
C ALA A 39 20.76 -5.98 -2.48
N MET A 40 20.38 -4.91 -1.77
CA MET A 40 21.13 -4.42 -0.61
C MET A 40 21.15 -5.42 0.56
N GLY A 41 20.07 -6.15 0.80
CA GLY A 41 19.99 -7.17 1.85
C GLY A 41 20.75 -8.48 1.53
N LEU A 42 20.90 -8.84 0.25
CA LEU A 42 21.61 -10.06 -0.16
C LEU A 42 23.11 -9.83 -0.40
N THR A 43 23.53 -8.62 -0.80
CA THR A 43 24.93 -8.32 -1.14
C THR A 43 25.64 -7.42 -0.13
N GLY A 44 24.93 -6.90 0.88
CA GLY A 44 25.47 -5.98 1.88
C GLY A 44 26.12 -6.68 3.08
N ASP A 45 27.07 -5.97 3.70
CA ASP A 45 27.71 -6.35 4.97
C ASP A 45 26.68 -6.49 6.11
N ALA A 46 27.04 -7.10 7.25
CA ALA A 46 26.11 -7.34 8.35
C ALA A 46 25.32 -6.07 8.78
N ASP A 47 25.98 -4.92 8.86
CA ASP A 47 25.35 -3.63 9.17
C ASP A 47 24.35 -3.16 8.11
N ALA A 48 24.62 -3.44 6.83
CA ALA A 48 23.75 -3.07 5.72
C ALA A 48 22.46 -3.90 5.71
N LYS A 49 22.54 -5.18 6.10
CA LYS A 49 21.37 -6.06 6.28
C LYS A 49 20.46 -5.54 7.39
N THR A 50 21.03 -5.19 8.54
CA THR A 50 20.30 -4.64 9.68
C THR A 50 19.61 -3.32 9.30
N HIS A 51 20.31 -2.41 8.61
CA HIS A 51 19.73 -1.15 8.14
C HIS A 51 18.56 -1.35 7.16
N PHE A 52 18.68 -2.32 6.25
CA PHE A 52 17.61 -2.67 5.31
C PHE A 52 16.35 -3.14 6.04
N TRP A 53 16.48 -4.03 7.02
CA TRP A 53 15.34 -4.53 7.79
C TRP A 53 14.66 -3.44 8.63
N PHE A 54 15.42 -2.52 9.21
CA PHE A 54 14.84 -1.34 9.89
C PHE A 54 14.06 -0.44 8.93
N ALA A 55 14.62 -0.14 7.75
CA ALA A 55 13.93 0.66 6.74
C ALA A 55 12.66 -0.03 6.23
N TYR A 56 12.71 -1.36 6.03
CA TYR A 56 11.56 -2.17 5.65
C TYR A 56 10.46 -2.14 6.72
N LEU A 57 10.81 -2.27 8.01
CA LEU A 57 9.84 -2.20 9.13
C LEU A 57 9.12 -0.84 9.17
N VAL A 58 9.84 0.27 8.99
CA VAL A 58 9.23 1.60 8.96
C VAL A 58 8.25 1.73 7.78
N ALA A 59 8.66 1.29 6.58
CA ALA A 59 7.81 1.32 5.40
C ALA A 59 6.56 0.44 5.57
N PHE A 60 6.72 -0.74 6.17
CA PHE A 60 5.62 -1.66 6.48
C PHE A 60 4.64 -1.03 7.48
N CYS A 61 5.12 -0.49 8.59
CA CYS A 61 4.29 0.19 9.60
C CYS A 61 3.51 1.37 8.98
N PHE A 62 4.16 2.15 8.11
CA PHE A 62 3.49 3.23 7.38
C PHE A 62 2.36 2.72 6.49
N ALA A 63 2.59 1.68 5.69
CA ALA A 63 1.55 1.09 4.84
C ALA A 63 0.40 0.47 5.67
N LEU A 64 0.74 -0.20 6.77
CA LEU A 64 -0.20 -0.85 7.67
C LEU A 64 -1.11 0.16 8.37
N THR A 65 -0.56 1.26 8.88
CA THR A 65 -1.35 2.33 9.51
C THR A 65 -2.32 3.00 8.53
N ILE A 66 -1.94 3.17 7.26
CA ILE A 66 -2.86 3.69 6.22
C ILE A 66 -4.02 2.73 5.98
N GLY A 67 -3.74 1.43 5.85
CA GLY A 67 -4.78 0.41 5.66
C GLY A 67 -5.74 0.31 6.86
N LEU A 68 -5.18 0.28 8.08
CA LEU A 68 -5.96 0.28 9.32
C LEU A 68 -6.77 1.57 9.51
N GLY A 69 -6.21 2.72 9.15
CA GLY A 69 -6.92 3.99 9.16
C GLY A 69 -8.16 3.96 8.25
N GLY A 70 -8.03 3.40 7.04
CA GLY A 70 -9.17 3.18 6.14
C GLY A 70 -10.25 2.30 6.76
N MET A 71 -9.86 1.15 7.32
CA MET A 71 -10.78 0.24 8.01
C MET A 71 -11.53 0.93 9.16
N PHE A 72 -10.81 1.72 9.97
CA PHE A 72 -11.39 2.47 11.08
C PHE A 72 -12.47 3.46 10.63
N PHE A 73 -12.23 4.21 9.55
CA PHE A 73 -13.22 5.14 9.00
C PHE A 73 -14.48 4.44 8.48
N ILE A 74 -14.35 3.26 7.88
CA ILE A 74 -15.50 2.44 7.45
C ILE A 74 -16.33 1.99 8.65
N LEU A 75 -15.67 1.50 9.71
CA LEU A 75 -16.33 1.04 10.92
C LEU A 75 -17.13 2.16 11.60
N ILE A 76 -16.55 3.36 11.73
CA ILE A 76 -17.29 4.53 12.25
C ILE A 76 -18.48 4.86 11.36
N GLY A 77 -18.31 4.84 10.04
CA GLY A 77 -19.38 5.12 9.08
C GLY A 77 -20.57 4.17 9.24
N HIS A 78 -20.32 2.90 9.59
CA HIS A 78 -21.36 1.91 9.88
C HIS A 78 -22.03 2.13 11.24
N VAL A 79 -21.27 2.46 12.28
CA VAL A 79 -21.81 2.68 13.64
C VAL A 79 -22.71 3.92 13.70
N VAL A 80 -22.28 5.01 13.05
CA VAL A 80 -23.00 6.29 13.07
C VAL A 80 -24.12 6.33 12.01
N ASN A 81 -24.23 5.30 11.15
CA ASN A 81 -25.17 5.23 10.04
C ASN A 81 -25.20 6.52 9.19
N THR A 82 -24.00 7.02 8.87
CA THR A 82 -23.79 8.32 8.23
C THR A 82 -23.91 8.22 6.72
N HIS A 83 -24.81 9.01 6.13
CA HIS A 83 -25.14 8.98 4.70
C HIS A 83 -24.47 10.10 3.88
N TRP A 84 -24.05 11.19 4.51
CA TRP A 84 -23.47 12.35 3.82
C TRP A 84 -22.05 12.09 3.32
N ASN A 85 -21.36 11.12 3.90
CA ASN A 85 -19.95 10.87 3.64
C ASN A 85 -19.71 9.74 2.63
N VAL A 86 -20.25 9.91 1.41
CA VAL A 86 -20.06 8.93 0.34
C VAL A 86 -18.63 8.97 -0.20
N SER A 87 -18.01 10.15 -0.25
CA SER A 87 -16.66 10.34 -0.80
C SER A 87 -15.57 9.72 0.08
N LEU A 88 -15.59 9.91 1.41
CA LEU A 88 -14.57 9.29 2.26
C LEU A 88 -14.75 7.77 2.34
N ARG A 89 -15.96 7.24 2.17
CA ARG A 89 -16.18 5.79 2.13
C ARG A 89 -15.49 5.15 0.92
N ARG A 90 -15.57 5.78 -0.26
CA ARG A 90 -14.84 5.32 -1.45
C ARG A 90 -13.33 5.36 -1.24
N LEU A 91 -12.81 6.43 -0.63
CA LEU A 91 -11.38 6.52 -0.31
C LEU A 91 -10.94 5.45 0.69
N ALA A 92 -11.75 5.21 1.71
CA ALA A 92 -11.48 4.20 2.72
C ALA A 92 -11.59 2.78 2.18
N GLU A 93 -12.54 2.49 1.29
CA GLU A 93 -12.65 1.21 0.58
C GLU A 93 -11.42 0.97 -0.31
N LEU A 94 -10.92 2.01 -0.98
CA LEU A 94 -9.69 1.94 -1.78
C LEU A 94 -8.46 1.64 -0.92
N THR A 95 -8.31 2.29 0.24
CA THR A 95 -7.18 2.04 1.15
C THR A 95 -7.30 0.70 1.86
N MET A 96 -8.51 0.28 2.26
CA MET A 96 -8.77 -1.04 2.83
C MET A 96 -8.47 -2.16 1.82
N GLY A 97 -8.70 -1.93 0.52
CA GLY A 97 -8.35 -2.86 -0.55
C GLY A 97 -6.86 -3.18 -0.65
N ALA A 98 -5.98 -2.35 -0.07
CA ALA A 98 -4.54 -2.61 0.00
C ALA A 98 -4.14 -3.56 1.16
N LEU A 99 -5.03 -3.78 2.15
CA LEU A 99 -4.71 -4.59 3.33
C LEU A 99 -4.25 -6.02 3.03
N PRO A 100 -4.87 -6.79 2.11
CA PRO A 100 -4.41 -8.16 1.83
C PRO A 100 -2.96 -8.21 1.34
N VAL A 101 -2.55 -7.21 0.55
CA VAL A 101 -1.17 -7.10 0.05
C VAL A 101 -0.23 -6.70 1.18
N VAL A 102 -0.63 -5.77 2.05
CA VAL A 102 0.14 -5.40 3.24
C VAL A 102 0.30 -6.60 4.18
N CYS A 103 -0.75 -7.41 4.40
CA CYS A 103 -0.66 -8.63 5.20
C CYS A 103 0.33 -9.65 4.62
N LEU A 104 0.38 -9.79 3.29
CA LEU A 104 1.36 -10.64 2.62
C LEU A 104 2.80 -10.13 2.86
N PHE A 105 3.02 -8.83 2.80
CA PHE A 105 4.32 -8.22 3.17
C PHE A 105 4.64 -8.38 4.66
N GLY A 106 3.62 -8.38 5.52
CA GLY A 106 3.76 -8.72 6.93
C GLY A 106 4.19 -10.17 7.14
N LEU A 107 3.74 -11.10 6.31
CA LEU A 107 4.23 -12.48 6.33
C LEU A 107 5.71 -12.56 5.91
N ALA A 108 6.12 -11.79 4.90
CA ALA A 108 7.52 -11.71 4.48
C ALA A 108 8.43 -11.15 5.60
N MET A 109 7.89 -10.34 6.51
CA MET A 109 8.61 -9.81 7.69
C MET A 109 9.00 -10.90 8.71
N LEU A 110 8.38 -12.08 8.67
CA LEU A 110 8.75 -13.20 9.55
C LEU A 110 10.04 -13.90 9.10
N LEU A 111 10.50 -13.70 7.86
CA LEU A 111 11.71 -14.34 7.34
C LEU A 111 12.98 -14.05 8.18
N PRO A 112 13.31 -12.80 8.54
CA PRO A 112 14.49 -12.50 9.36
C PRO A 112 14.36 -12.97 10.82
N PHE A 113 13.15 -13.26 11.30
CA PHE A 113 13.00 -13.86 12.63
C PHE A 113 13.57 -15.29 12.68
N PHE A 114 13.64 -15.98 11.54
CA PHE A 114 14.27 -17.30 11.45
C PHE A 114 15.78 -17.22 11.17
N ASP A 115 16.30 -16.03 10.82
CA ASP A 115 17.69 -15.79 10.46
C ASP A 115 18.37 -15.04 11.63
N HIS A 116 18.91 -15.79 12.60
CA HIS A 116 19.50 -15.26 13.84
C HIS A 116 20.76 -14.38 13.63
N ASP A 117 21.23 -14.23 12.39
CA ASP A 117 22.41 -13.41 12.05
C ASP A 117 22.08 -11.90 11.96
N VAL A 118 20.80 -11.52 12.01
CA VAL A 118 20.38 -10.11 11.90
C VAL A 118 19.83 -9.61 13.24
N GLU A 119 20.63 -8.81 13.94
CA GLU A 119 20.23 -8.16 15.19
C GLU A 119 19.28 -6.97 14.93
N ILE A 120 18.00 -7.27 14.67
CA ILE A 120 16.93 -6.26 14.57
C ILE A 120 16.36 -5.97 15.96
N TRP A 121 16.39 -6.96 16.85
CA TRP A 121 15.74 -6.94 18.16
C TRP A 121 16.79 -6.97 19.27
N GLN A 122 16.87 -5.91 20.06
CA GLN A 122 17.81 -5.84 21.19
C GLN A 122 17.53 -6.87 22.30
N TRP A 123 16.37 -7.53 22.28
CA TRP A 123 16.00 -8.54 23.26
C TRP A 123 16.36 -9.97 22.83
N ASP A 124 16.83 -10.16 21.59
CA ASP A 124 17.25 -11.45 21.03
C ASP A 124 18.77 -11.68 21.23
N SER A 125 19.53 -10.67 21.66
CA SER A 125 20.99 -10.72 21.81
C SER A 125 21.48 -11.29 23.16
N ILE A 126 20.73 -12.23 23.75
CA ILE A 126 21.05 -12.91 25.03
C ILE A 126 21.47 -14.36 24.82
#